data_AF-A0A6L5WKE9-F1
#
_entry.id   AF-A0A6L5WKE9-F1
#
_cell.length_a   1.000
_cell.length_b   1.000
_cell.length_c   1.000
_cell.angle_alpha   90.00
_cell.angle_beta   90.00
_cell.angle_gamma   90.00
#
_symmetry.space_group_name_H-M   'P 1'
#
loop_
_entity.id
_entity.type
_entity.pdbx_description
1 polymer ?
#
loop_
_entity_poly.entity_id
_entity_poly.type
_entity_poly.pdbx_seq_one_letter_code
_entity_poly.pdbx_strand_id
1 'polypeptide(L)' 'MCLKRKNIKIALAGGVARGIFHLEILEKLDDLGVEIDAISSSSICAFIVVCYSRGTRSKEILDQIIN' A
#
# COMPACT_ATOMS: atom_id res chain seq x y z
N MET A 1 -4.25 -0.89 32.04
CA MET A 1 -3.14 -0.32 31.23
C MET A 1 -3.58 -0.36 29.77
N CYS A 2 -4.01 0.78 29.21
CA CYS A 2 -4.49 0.85 27.83
C CYS A 2 -3.27 0.96 26.90
N LEU A 3 -2.92 -0.14 26.21
CA LEU A 3 -1.87 -0.12 25.19
C LEU A 3 -2.33 0.78 24.05
N LYS A 4 -1.71 1.96 23.93
CA LYS A 4 -2.02 2.92 22.88
C LYS A 4 -1.66 2.25 21.54
N ARG A 5 -2.67 1.93 20.71
CA ARG A 5 -2.46 1.45 19.34
C ARG A 5 -1.48 2.40 18.64
N LYS A 6 -0.42 1.85 18.05
CA LYS A 6 0.49 2.66 17.23
C LYS A 6 -0.30 3.11 16.02
N ASN A 7 -0.54 4.43 15.92
CA ASN A 7 -1.24 5.01 14.79
C ASN A 7 -0.23 5.11 13.63
N ILE A 8 -0.20 4.12 12.75
CA ILE A 8 0.79 4.02 11.67
C ILE A 8 0.19 4.63 10.42
N LYS A 9 0.84 5.70 9.93
CA LYS A 9 0.43 6.41 8.73
C LYS A 9 1.60 6.41 7.74
N ILE A 10 1.33 6.05 6.49
CA ILE A 10 2.36 5.89 5.46
C ILE A 10 2.11 6.88 4.32
N ALA A 11 3.14 7.60 3.91
CA ALA A 11 3.11 8.44 2.72
C ALA A 11 3.96 7.79 1.62
N LEU A 12 3.31 7.37 0.53
CA LEU A 12 3.95 6.82 -0.65
C LEU A 12 4.27 7.97 -1.61
N ALA A 13 5.56 8.27 -1.73
CA ALA A 13 6.05 9.22 -2.72
C ALA A 13 5.80 8.69 -4.13
N GLY A 14 5.53 9.59 -5.08
CA GLY A 14 5.32 9.23 -6.47
C GLY A 14 6.57 8.58 -7.06
N GLY A 15 6.39 7.43 -7.69
CA GLY A 15 7.39 6.73 -8.49
C GLY A 15 6.65 5.96 -9.56
N VAL A 16 7.09 6.09 -10.82
CA VAL A 16 6.50 5.46 -12.00
C VAL A 16 6.58 3.92 -11.94
N ALA A 17 7.24 3.22 -12.86
CA ALA A 17 7.31 1.74 -12.89
C ALA A 17 7.83 1.05 -11.60
N ARG A 18 8.37 1.82 -10.63
CA ARG A 18 8.82 1.32 -9.31
C ARG A 18 7.80 1.52 -8.18
N GLY A 19 6.65 2.15 -8.43
CA GLY A 19 5.60 2.34 -7.43
C GLY A 19 5.01 1.03 -6.90
N ILE A 20 5.13 -0.06 -7.66
CA ILE A 20 4.67 -1.41 -7.27
C ILE A 20 5.46 -1.95 -6.07
N PHE A 21 6.72 -1.59 -5.88
CA PHE A 21 7.49 -2.00 -4.69
C PHE A 21 6.83 -1.55 -3.39
N HIS A 22 6.11 -0.42 -3.42
CA HIS A 22 5.36 0.04 -2.26
C HIS A 22 4.21 -0.88 -1.90
N LEU A 23 3.61 -1.55 -2.89
CA LEU A 23 2.50 -2.48 -2.69
C LEU A 23 2.97 -3.79 -2.04
N GLU A 24 4.10 -4.36 -2.49
CA GLU A 24 4.71 -5.53 -1.84
C GLU A 24 5.13 -5.25 -0.39
N ILE A 25 5.61 -4.02 -0.11
CA ILE A 25 5.92 -3.59 1.26
C ILE A 25 4.64 -3.52 2.10
N LEU A 26 3.53 -3.00 1.56
CA LEU A 26 2.25 -2.98 2.26
C LEU A 26 1.75 -4.38 2.58
N GLU A 27 1.80 -5.31 1.62
CA GLU A 27 1.46 -6.72 1.86
C GLU A 27 2.36 -7.36 2.93
N LYS A 28 3.67 -7.06 2.94
CA LYS A 28 4.55 -7.56 4.01
C LYS A 28 4.31 -6.93 5.37
N LEU A 29 3.88 -5.66 5.41
CA LEU A 29 3.45 -5.04 6.66
C LEU A 29 2.19 -5.74 7.19
N ASP A 30 1.24 -6.06 6.31
CA ASP A 30 0.03 -6.83 6.66
C ASP A 30 0.38 -8.24 7.17
N ASP A 31 1.27 -8.97 6.48
CA ASP A 31 1.79 -10.28 6.92
C ASP A 31 2.47 -10.23 8.29
N LEU A 32 3.10 -9.10 8.63
CA LEU A 32 3.75 -8.88 9.93
C LEU A 32 2.77 -8.44 11.02
N GLY A 33 1.47 -8.32 10.72
CA GLY A 33 0.43 -7.87 11.64
C GLY A 33 0.49 -6.37 11.93
N VAL A 34 1.07 -5.57 11.02
CA VAL A 34 1.15 -4.12 11.14
C VAL A 34 -0.09 -3.49 10.52
N GLU A 35 -1.00 -3.02 11.37
CA GLU A 35 -2.20 -2.32 10.93
C GLU A 35 -1.89 -0.85 10.57
N ILE A 36 -2.22 -0.46 9.34
CA ILE A 36 -1.97 0.90 8.83
C ILE A 36 -3.28 1.69 8.89
N ASP A 37 -3.30 2.79 9.63
CA ASP A 37 -4.49 3.60 9.83
C ASP A 37 -4.77 4.56 8.68
N ALA A 38 -3.73 4.99 7.95
CA ALA A 38 -3.88 5.88 6.81
C ALA A 38 -2.73 5.77 5.80
N ILE A 39 -3.07 5.89 4.51
CA ILE A 39 -2.12 5.93 3.41
C ILE A 39 -2.32 7.21 2.59
N SER A 40 -1.25 7.94 2.32
CA SER A 40 -1.23 9.09 1.39
C SER A 40 -0.39 8.73 0.17
N SER A 41 -0.86 9.05 -1.03
CA SER A 41 -0.20 8.66 -2.28
C SER A 41 -0.51 9.65 -3.40
N SER A 42 0.38 9.76 -4.40
CA SER A 42 0.24 10.67 -5.54
C SER A 42 0.40 9.94 -6.88
N SER A 43 -0.33 10.39 -7.91
CA SER A 43 -0.29 9.86 -9.28
C SER A 43 -0.62 8.35 -9.35
N ILE A 44 0.18 7.54 -10.06
CA ILE A 44 -0.02 6.09 -10.25
C ILE A 44 -0.15 5.31 -8.93
N CYS A 45 0.55 5.74 -7.87
CA CYS A 45 0.45 5.10 -6.56
C CYS A 45 -0.94 5.25 -5.91
N ALA A 46 -1.72 6.28 -6.27
CA ALA A 46 -3.08 6.42 -5.77
C ALA A 46 -4.00 5.32 -6.29
N PHE A 47 -3.83 4.92 -7.55
CA PHE A 47 -4.57 3.79 -8.13
C PHE A 47 -4.19 2.48 -7.42
N ILE A 48 -2.90 2.25 -7.24
CA ILE A 48 -2.34 1.10 -6.52
C ILE A 48 -2.93 0.98 -5.10
N VAL A 49 -2.95 2.08 -4.34
CA VAL A 49 -3.50 2.12 -2.97
C VAL A 49 -5.01 1.88 -2.93
N VAL A 50 -5.76 2.35 -3.92
CA VAL A 50 -7.20 2.08 -4.02
C VAL A 50 -7.45 0.58 -4.29
N CYS A 51 -6.68 -0.03 -5.18
CA CYS A 51 -6.77 -1.47 -5.44
C CYS A 51 -6.34 -2.30 -4.23
N TYR A 52 -5.27 -1.90 -3.54
CA TYR A 52 -4.83 -2.48 -2.27
C TYR A 52 -5.95 -2.45 -1.23
N SER A 53 -6.56 -1.28 -1.03
CA SER A 53 -7.66 -1.07 -0.07
C SER A 53 -8.89 -1.91 -0.39
N ARG A 54 -9.06 -2.34 -1.65
CA ARG A 54 -10.12 -3.26 -2.09
C ARG A 54 -9.77 -4.74 -1.88
N GLY A 55 -8.59 -5.05 -1.35
CA GLY A 55 -8.10 -6.42 -1.20
C GLY A 55 -7.64 -7.07 -2.51
N THR A 56 -7.33 -6.25 -3.52
CA THR A 56 -6.84 -6.76 -4.81
C THR A 56 -5.39 -7.21 -4.64
N ARG A 57 -5.04 -8.40 -5.14
CA ARG A 57 -3.69 -8.95 -4.99
C ARG A 57 -2.68 -8.12 -5.78
N SER A 58 -1.46 -7.99 -5.26
CA SER A 58 -0.42 -7.17 -5.89
C SER A 58 -0.09 -7.54 -7.33
N LYS A 59 -0.16 -8.84 -7.66
CA LYS A 59 0.08 -9.33 -9.02
C LYS A 59 -0.97 -8.88 -10.04
N GLU A 60 -2.23 -8.74 -9.63
CA GLU A 60 -3.31 -8.31 -10.53
C GLU A 60 -3.19 -6.81 -10.84
N ILE A 61 -2.81 -6.02 -9.84
CA ILE A 61 -2.55 -4.58 -10.01
C ILE A 61 -1.35 -4.35 -10.95
N LEU A 62 -0.32 -5.19 -10.85
CA LEU A 62 0.83 -5.15 -11.73
C LEU A 62 0.46 -5.42 -13.19
N ASP A 63 -0.36 -6.44 -13.43
CA ASP A 63 -0.81 -6.81 -14.76
C ASP A 63 -1.61 -5.68 -15.44
N GLN A 64 -2.39 -4.92 -14.65
CA GLN A 64 -3.17 -3.76 -15.12
C GLN A 64 -2.33 -2.50 -15.40
N ILE A 65 -1.11 -2.41 -14.86
CA ILE A 65 -0.22 -1.25 -15.04
C ILE A 65 0.76 -1.48 -16.19
N ILE A 66 1.15 -2.74 -16.44
CA ILE A 66 2.12 -3.11 -17.45
C ILE A 66 1.48 -3.32 -18.84
N ASN A 67 0.22 -3.74 -18.91
CA ASN A 67 -0.53 -3.94 -20.16
C ASN A 67 -1.49 -2.78 -20.45
#